data_AF-A0A5Q0EGP5-F1
#
_entry.id   AF-A0A5Q0EGP5-F1
#
_cell.length_a   1.000
_cell.length_b   1.000
_cell.length_c   1.000
_cell.angle_alpha   90.00
_cell.angle_beta   90.00
_cell.angle_gamma   90.00
#
_symmetry.space_group_name_H-M   'P 1'
#
loop_
_entity.id
_entity.type
_entity.pdbx_description
1 polymer ?
#
loop_
_entity_poly.entity_id
_entity_poly.type
_entity_poly.pdbx_seq_one_letter_code
_entity_poly.pdbx_strand_id
1 'polypeptide(L)'
;MNDLIIAGCGYLGQRLAQSHHADGDGVLALVRSPESLQALQRQGVNGQCLDLDWDRERLAQAAAPDVERARLYWLIPPQPSGEEDSRSAAFLRLIQGQRPGRVVLISTTGVYGDCQGAWVDETRPVKPKAPRALRRWSAEQQWRDWADGQGVELVILRLPGIYGPGRLPLARLQKGLPMLCEAEAPWSNRIHIDDLTQVCRAAMDRAPNGSLYHVSDGQPSTMLDYFNRVADLAGLPRPEQISRQQAEASLSTEMLSYLNESRRIDNRKMLKELAIELRYPGLDQGLAACWPTQPG
;
A
#
# COMPACT_ATOMS: atom_id res chain seq x y z
N MET A 1 0.90 6.90 26.83
CA MET A 1 -0.03 6.09 26.02
C MET A 1 -0.36 6.85 24.76
N ASN A 2 0.00 6.29 23.61
CA ASN A 2 -0.37 6.84 22.30
C ASN A 2 -1.66 6.16 21.83
N ASP A 3 -2.69 6.93 21.52
CA ASP A 3 -3.98 6.35 21.08
C ASP A 3 -3.94 5.87 19.62
N LEU A 4 -3.01 6.42 18.81
CA LEU A 4 -2.83 6.06 17.41
C LEU A 4 -1.36 6.12 16.98
N ILE A 5 -0.91 5.06 16.30
CA ILE A 5 0.44 4.93 15.76
C ILE A 5 0.37 4.65 14.27
N ILE A 6 1.15 5.39 13.49
CA ILE A 6 1.33 5.17 12.05
C ILE A 6 2.76 4.72 11.82
N ALA A 7 2.97 3.41 11.66
CA ALA A 7 4.26 2.85 11.30
C ALA A 7 4.48 2.99 9.79
N GLY A 8 5.42 3.86 9.37
CA GLY A 8 5.70 4.14 7.96
C GLY A 8 4.91 5.34 7.43
N CYS A 9 5.15 6.53 8.00
CA CYS A 9 4.44 7.76 7.65
C CYS A 9 4.92 8.41 6.32
N GLY A 10 4.80 7.66 5.22
CA GLY A 10 5.02 8.14 3.85
C GLY A 10 3.73 8.66 3.20
N TYR A 11 3.55 8.41 1.90
CA TYR A 11 2.44 8.96 1.10
C TYR A 11 1.03 8.70 1.66
N LEU A 12 0.75 7.47 2.12
CA LEU A 12 -0.52 7.11 2.77
C LEU A 12 -0.54 7.56 4.23
N GLY A 13 0.55 7.32 4.97
CA GLY A 13 0.62 7.65 6.38
C GLY A 13 0.46 9.15 6.67
N GLN A 14 0.95 10.02 5.79
CA GLN A 14 0.76 11.48 5.93
C GLN A 14 -0.72 11.88 5.80
N ARG A 15 -1.46 11.28 4.86
CA ARG A 15 -2.91 11.52 4.73
C ARG A 15 -3.70 10.98 5.92
N LEU A 16 -3.32 9.81 6.43
CA LEU A 16 -3.90 9.27 7.66
C LEU A 16 -3.61 10.18 8.85
N ALA A 17 -2.36 10.63 9.01
CA ALA A 17 -1.97 11.55 10.08
C ALA A 17 -2.76 12.87 10.00
N GLN A 18 -2.86 13.46 8.81
CA GLN A 18 -3.65 14.69 8.59
C GLN A 18 -5.14 14.47 8.88
N SER A 19 -5.71 13.35 8.42
CA SER A 19 -7.11 13.04 8.67
C SER A 19 -7.41 12.86 10.16
N HIS A 20 -6.57 12.13 10.89
CA HIS A 20 -6.74 11.91 12.32
C HIS A 20 -6.46 13.20 13.13
N HIS A 21 -5.48 13.99 12.72
CA HIS A 21 -5.24 15.30 13.33
C HIS A 21 -6.44 16.24 13.18
N ALA A 22 -7.13 16.22 12.03
CA ALA A 22 -8.35 16.99 11.82
C ALA A 22 -9.50 16.57 12.75
N ASP A 23 -9.50 15.31 13.22
CA ASP A 23 -10.44 14.81 14.22
C ASP A 23 -9.99 15.08 15.67
N GLY A 24 -8.79 15.67 15.86
CA GLY A 24 -8.20 15.93 17.18
C GLY A 24 -7.43 14.75 17.79
N ASP A 25 -7.22 13.66 17.05
CA ASP A 25 -6.48 12.49 17.54
C ASP A 25 -4.98 12.79 17.70
N GLY A 26 -4.40 12.33 18.82
CA GLY A 26 -2.96 12.30 19.02
C GLY A 26 -2.30 11.20 18.19
N VAL A 27 -1.43 11.58 17.26
CA VAL A 27 -0.75 10.65 16.34
C VAL A 27 0.74 10.54 16.67
N LEU A 28 1.24 9.32 16.84
CA LEU A 28 2.68 9.03 16.79
C LEU A 28 3.04 8.44 15.41
N ALA A 29 3.80 9.18 14.61
CA ALA A 29 4.27 8.73 13.31
C ALA A 29 5.69 8.13 13.39
N LEU A 30 5.86 6.87 12.98
CA LEU A 30 7.18 6.26 12.87
C LEU A 30 7.73 6.45 11.45
N VAL A 31 8.96 6.94 11.35
CA VAL A 31 9.68 7.18 10.10
C VAL A 31 11.11 6.66 10.18
N ARG A 32 11.69 6.35 9.03
CA ARG A 32 13.01 5.72 8.96
C ARG A 32 14.19 6.67 9.19
N SER A 33 14.03 7.96 8.88
CA SER A 33 15.16 8.91 8.84
C SER A 33 14.91 10.19 9.63
N PRO A 34 15.98 10.82 10.18
CA PRO A 34 15.88 12.12 10.85
C PRO A 34 15.29 13.22 9.96
N GLU A 35 15.58 13.20 8.66
CA GLU A 35 15.06 14.19 7.70
C GLU A 35 13.55 14.05 7.53
N SER A 36 13.06 12.80 7.48
CA SER A 36 11.63 12.51 7.43
C SER A 36 10.93 12.95 8.72
N LEU A 37 11.59 12.76 9.87
CA LEU A 37 11.07 13.20 11.16
C LEU A 37 10.97 14.73 11.23
N GLN A 38 12.00 15.45 10.82
CA GLN A 38 11.97 16.91 10.75
C GLN A 38 10.86 17.42 9.82
N ALA A 39 10.63 16.75 8.68
CA ALA A 39 9.55 17.11 7.77
C ALA A 39 8.16 16.95 8.42
N LEU A 40 7.94 15.88 9.19
CA LEU A 40 6.69 15.68 9.94
C LEU A 40 6.50 16.70 11.07
N GLN A 41 7.57 17.00 11.81
CA GLN A 41 7.52 17.97 12.91
C GLN A 41 7.15 19.39 12.41
N ARG A 42 7.61 19.78 11.22
CA ARG A 42 7.19 21.05 10.59
C ARG A 42 5.69 21.09 10.24
N GLN A 43 5.04 19.94 10.12
CA GLN A 43 3.60 19.81 9.91
C GLN A 43 2.82 19.66 11.23
N GLY A 44 3.49 19.79 12.38
CA GLY A 44 2.86 19.63 13.69
C GLY A 44 2.55 18.17 14.08
N VAL A 45 3.07 17.19 13.34
CA VAL A 45 2.85 15.77 13.61
C VAL A 45 3.95 15.25 14.54
N ASN A 46 3.56 14.68 15.69
CA ASN A 46 4.50 14.00 16.58
C ASN A 46 5.06 12.75 15.89
N GLY A 47 6.36 12.51 16.05
CA GLY A 47 7.01 11.42 15.35
C GLY A 47 8.24 10.90 16.05
N GLN A 48 8.64 9.72 15.63
CA GLN A 48 9.82 9.02 16.12
C GLN A 48 10.59 8.43 14.94
N CYS A 49 11.91 8.58 14.98
CA CYS A 49 12.81 7.90 14.04
C CYS A 49 13.02 6.45 14.51
N LEU A 50 12.64 5.49 13.68
CA LEU A 50 12.86 4.06 13.89
C LEU A 50 13.15 3.40 12.55
N ASP A 51 14.38 2.93 12.37
CA ASP A 51 14.76 2.15 11.21
C ASP A 51 14.86 0.66 11.60
N LEU A 52 13.99 -0.14 11.01
CA LEU A 52 13.90 -1.57 11.27
C LEU A 52 14.95 -2.39 10.51
N ASP A 53 15.77 -1.73 9.67
CA ASP A 53 16.93 -2.33 9.02
C ASP A 53 18.23 -2.16 9.84
N TRP A 54 18.19 -1.47 10.98
CA TRP A 54 19.33 -1.41 11.90
C TRP A 54 19.68 -2.80 12.44
N ASP A 55 20.96 -2.98 12.83
CA ASP A 55 21.41 -4.19 13.50
C ASP A 55 20.71 -4.38 14.87
N ARG A 56 20.86 -5.58 15.44
CA ARG A 56 20.17 -5.96 16.67
C ARG A 56 20.58 -5.12 17.87
N GLU A 57 21.84 -4.70 17.97
CA GLU A 57 22.33 -3.92 19.10
C GLU A 57 21.74 -2.51 19.06
N ARG A 58 21.75 -1.88 17.89
CA ARG A 58 21.17 -0.55 17.69
C ARG A 58 19.64 -0.56 17.85
N LEU A 59 18.95 -1.60 17.38
CA LEU A 59 17.51 -1.76 17.63
C LEU A 59 17.19 -1.94 19.13
N ALA A 60 18.02 -2.67 19.88
CA ALA A 60 17.83 -2.85 21.32
C ALA A 60 18.04 -1.55 22.11
N GLN A 61 18.83 -0.61 21.58
CA GLN A 61 19.03 0.72 22.15
C GLN A 61 18.00 1.75 21.68
N ALA A 62 17.23 1.44 20.62
CA ALA A 62 16.17 2.31 20.15
C ALA A 62 15.03 2.35 21.19
N ALA A 63 14.47 3.54 21.42
CA ALA A 63 13.27 3.66 22.22
C ALA A 63 12.14 2.86 21.53
N ALA A 64 11.62 1.81 22.18
CA ALA A 64 10.46 1.11 21.63
C ALA A 64 9.26 2.07 21.64
N PRO A 65 8.46 2.15 20.56
CA PRO A 65 7.21 2.88 20.62
C PRO A 65 6.29 2.22 21.66
N ASP A 66 5.62 3.04 22.46
CA ASP A 66 4.54 2.61 23.37
C ASP A 66 3.30 2.30 22.53
N VAL A 67 3.12 1.01 22.20
CA VAL A 67 2.02 0.47 21.41
C VAL A 67 0.91 -0.14 22.27
N GLU A 68 1.04 -0.10 23.60
CA GLU A 68 0.08 -0.73 24.50
C GLU A 68 -1.32 -0.12 24.30
N ARG A 69 -2.29 -0.97 23.96
CA ARG A 69 -3.67 -0.62 23.61
C ARG A 69 -3.83 0.36 22.44
N ALA A 70 -2.76 0.69 21.74
CA ALA A 70 -2.79 1.64 20.62
C ALA A 70 -3.54 1.06 19.41
N ARG A 71 -4.11 1.96 18.61
CA ARG A 71 -4.50 1.68 17.22
C ARG A 71 -3.25 1.77 16.34
N LEU A 72 -2.89 0.72 15.61
CA LEU A 72 -1.65 0.67 14.82
C LEU A 72 -1.94 0.50 13.32
N TYR A 73 -1.55 1.49 12.52
CA TYR A 73 -1.42 1.31 11.08
C TYR A 73 -0.01 0.80 10.75
N TRP A 74 0.10 -0.41 10.21
CA TRP A 74 1.35 -0.95 9.69
C TRP A 74 1.47 -0.73 8.19
N LEU A 75 2.18 0.33 7.81
CA LEU A 75 2.37 0.77 6.42
C LEU A 75 3.79 0.50 5.90
N ILE A 76 4.70 0.03 6.76
CA ILE A 76 6.09 -0.25 6.41
C ILE A 76 6.13 -1.40 5.40
N PRO A 77 6.72 -1.21 4.21
CA PRO A 77 6.93 -2.32 3.28
C PRO A 77 8.03 -3.25 3.78
N PRO A 78 8.02 -4.55 3.43
CA PRO A 78 9.17 -5.42 3.63
C PRO A 78 10.43 -4.85 2.98
N GLN A 79 11.59 -5.33 3.42
CA GLN A 79 12.88 -4.97 2.86
C GLN A 79 13.03 -5.41 1.39
N PRO A 80 14.00 -4.85 0.62
CA PRO A 80 14.07 -5.07 -0.83
C PRO A 80 14.47 -6.49 -1.27
N SER A 81 15.12 -7.27 -0.42
CA SER A 81 15.70 -8.58 -0.74
C SER A 81 15.27 -9.69 0.25
N GLY A 82 15.50 -10.95 -0.14
CA GLY A 82 15.05 -12.13 0.61
C GLY A 82 13.60 -12.51 0.32
N GLU A 83 13.12 -13.55 0.99
CA GLU A 83 11.75 -14.10 0.81
C GLU A 83 10.85 -13.87 2.02
N GLU A 84 11.43 -13.57 3.18
CA GLU A 84 10.72 -13.26 4.42
C GLU A 84 10.68 -11.76 4.70
N ASP A 85 9.74 -11.27 5.50
CA ASP A 85 9.75 -9.88 5.97
C ASP A 85 10.54 -9.73 7.27
N SER A 86 11.76 -9.19 7.19
CA SER A 86 12.63 -8.98 8.36
C SER A 86 12.19 -7.79 9.21
N ARG A 87 11.49 -6.81 8.62
CA ARG A 87 11.06 -5.60 9.32
C ARG A 87 9.87 -5.88 10.23
N SER A 88 8.92 -6.69 9.78
CA SER A 88 7.85 -7.19 10.65
C SER A 88 8.44 -7.98 11.82
N ALA A 89 9.34 -8.94 11.57
CA ALA A 89 10.00 -9.71 12.62
C ALA A 89 10.78 -8.83 13.63
N ALA A 90 11.48 -7.80 13.15
CA ALA A 90 12.20 -6.85 14.00
C ALA A 90 11.25 -6.04 14.89
N PHE A 91 10.18 -5.51 14.33
CA PHE A 91 9.21 -4.71 15.07
C PHE A 91 8.44 -5.53 16.10
N LEU A 92 7.96 -6.72 15.73
CA LEU A 92 7.26 -7.62 16.66
C LEU A 92 8.13 -8.01 17.87
N ARG A 93 9.45 -8.13 17.68
CA ARG A 93 10.41 -8.32 18.78
C ARG A 93 10.57 -7.05 19.63
N LEU A 94 10.65 -5.89 18.99
CA LEU A 94 10.80 -4.60 19.67
C LEU A 94 9.62 -4.28 20.60
N ILE A 95 8.40 -4.68 20.20
CA ILE A 95 7.19 -4.46 20.99
C ILE A 95 6.81 -5.66 21.87
N GLN A 96 7.73 -6.61 22.08
CA GLN A 96 7.46 -7.81 22.86
C GLN A 96 6.95 -7.44 24.27
N GLY A 97 5.83 -8.03 24.67
CA GLY A 97 5.16 -7.74 25.94
C GLY A 97 4.14 -6.60 25.89
N GLN A 98 4.04 -5.89 24.77
CA GLN A 98 3.01 -4.88 24.52
C GLN A 98 1.94 -5.43 23.57
N ARG A 99 0.70 -4.96 23.74
CA ARG A 99 -0.47 -5.41 22.97
C ARG A 99 -1.26 -4.21 22.44
N PRO A 100 -1.06 -3.83 21.16
CA PRO A 100 -1.97 -2.92 20.46
C PRO A 100 -3.41 -3.41 20.56
N GLY A 101 -4.37 -2.50 20.64
CA GLY A 101 -5.78 -2.88 20.62
C GLY A 101 -6.18 -3.42 19.25
N ARG A 102 -5.61 -2.85 18.18
CA ARG A 102 -5.89 -3.21 16.80
C ARG A 102 -4.74 -2.86 15.87
N VAL A 103 -4.51 -3.72 14.87
CA VAL A 103 -3.55 -3.51 13.78
C VAL A 103 -4.28 -3.53 12.44
N VAL A 104 -4.06 -2.49 11.63
CA VAL A 104 -4.40 -2.48 10.19
C VAL A 104 -3.12 -2.66 9.39
N LEU A 105 -2.95 -3.84 8.80
CA LEU A 105 -1.79 -4.23 8.00
C LEU A 105 -2.03 -3.98 6.51
N ILE A 106 -1.15 -3.20 5.89
CA ILE A 106 -1.12 -3.05 4.43
C ILE A 106 -0.33 -4.19 3.79
N SER A 107 -1.02 -4.97 2.97
CA SER A 107 -0.47 -6.00 2.10
C SER A 107 -0.70 -5.66 0.63
N THR A 108 -0.60 -6.64 -0.26
CA THR A 108 -0.75 -6.49 -1.71
C THR A 108 -1.58 -7.61 -2.31
N THR A 109 -2.28 -7.32 -3.41
CA THR A 109 -2.91 -8.35 -4.24
C THR A 109 -1.89 -9.20 -5.02
N GLY A 110 -0.60 -8.81 -5.03
CA GLY A 110 0.48 -9.60 -5.59
C GLY A 110 0.64 -10.99 -4.96
N VAL A 111 0.14 -11.20 -3.73
CA VAL A 111 0.21 -12.49 -3.03
C VAL A 111 -0.56 -13.60 -3.77
N TYR A 112 -1.51 -13.27 -4.64
CA TYR A 112 -2.22 -14.27 -5.45
C TYR A 112 -1.39 -14.81 -6.61
N GLY A 113 -0.29 -14.15 -6.98
CA GLY A 113 0.46 -14.47 -8.20
C GLY A 113 -0.39 -14.31 -9.46
N ASP A 114 0.06 -14.91 -10.57
CA ASP A 114 -0.69 -14.87 -11.81
C ASP A 114 -2.01 -15.65 -11.71
N CYS A 115 -3.11 -14.95 -11.97
CA CYS A 115 -4.46 -15.51 -12.01
C CYS A 115 -5.01 -15.56 -13.43
N GLN A 116 -4.16 -15.37 -14.46
CA GLN A 116 -4.53 -15.44 -15.88
C GLN A 116 -5.69 -14.50 -16.22
N GLY A 117 -5.74 -13.34 -15.53
CA GLY A 117 -6.80 -12.36 -15.72
C GLY A 117 -8.15 -12.75 -15.10
N ALA A 118 -8.24 -13.78 -14.27
CA ALA A 118 -9.48 -14.10 -13.55
C ALA A 118 -9.88 -12.97 -12.57
N TRP A 119 -11.18 -12.88 -12.26
CA TRP A 119 -11.67 -12.14 -11.10
C TRP A 119 -11.30 -12.90 -9.82
N VAL A 120 -10.81 -12.15 -8.83
CA VAL A 120 -10.27 -12.67 -7.57
C VAL A 120 -10.97 -11.98 -6.41
N ASP A 121 -11.59 -12.78 -5.54
CA ASP A 121 -12.11 -12.37 -4.24
C ASP A 121 -11.16 -12.78 -3.10
N GLU A 122 -11.49 -12.38 -1.88
CA GLU A 122 -10.68 -12.62 -0.70
C GLU A 122 -10.53 -14.10 -0.31
N THR A 123 -11.37 -14.99 -0.84
CA THR A 123 -11.36 -16.44 -0.55
C THR A 123 -10.34 -17.20 -1.41
N ARG A 124 -9.83 -16.58 -2.48
CA ARG A 124 -8.86 -17.20 -3.37
C ARG A 124 -7.61 -17.64 -2.58
N PRO A 125 -7.08 -18.85 -2.83
CA PRO A 125 -5.82 -19.27 -2.22
C PRO A 125 -4.65 -18.38 -2.63
N VAL A 126 -3.79 -18.08 -1.66
CA VAL A 126 -2.55 -17.33 -1.83
C VAL A 126 -1.52 -18.18 -2.56
N LYS A 127 -0.87 -17.64 -3.60
CA LYS A 127 0.12 -18.36 -4.42
C LYS A 127 1.20 -17.41 -4.97
N PRO A 128 1.97 -16.74 -4.09
CA PRO A 128 2.98 -15.78 -4.50
C PRO A 128 4.08 -16.47 -5.30
N LYS A 129 4.55 -15.81 -6.36
CA LYS A 129 5.70 -16.26 -7.16
C LYS A 129 6.82 -15.24 -7.16
N ALA A 130 6.49 -13.95 -7.27
CA ALA A 130 7.48 -12.89 -7.26
C ALA A 130 8.12 -12.75 -5.85
N PRO A 131 9.44 -12.54 -5.72
CA PRO A 131 10.11 -12.34 -4.43
C PRO A 131 9.46 -11.25 -3.56
N ARG A 132 8.99 -10.16 -4.18
CA ARG A 132 8.25 -9.09 -3.49
C ARG A 132 6.94 -9.57 -2.87
N ALA A 133 6.25 -10.51 -3.52
CA ALA A 133 4.98 -11.07 -3.05
C ALA A 133 5.20 -12.12 -1.96
N LEU A 134 6.30 -12.89 -2.04
CA LEU A 134 6.72 -13.80 -0.98
C LEU A 134 6.94 -13.06 0.34
N ARG A 135 7.67 -11.93 0.31
CA ARG A 135 7.89 -11.11 1.52
C ARG A 135 6.61 -10.55 2.10
N ARG A 136 5.68 -10.09 1.24
CA ARG A 136 4.37 -9.60 1.69
C ARG A 136 3.52 -10.71 2.30
N TRP A 137 3.59 -11.91 1.74
CA TRP A 137 2.92 -13.06 2.32
C TRP A 137 3.53 -13.48 3.65
N SER A 138 4.86 -13.51 3.75
CA SER A 138 5.57 -13.72 5.02
C SER A 138 5.15 -12.71 6.08
N ALA A 139 5.03 -11.41 5.72
CA ALA A 139 4.51 -10.39 6.63
C ALA A 139 3.09 -10.73 7.12
N GLU A 140 2.17 -11.10 6.21
CA GLU A 140 0.81 -11.49 6.61
C GLU A 140 0.81 -12.67 7.59
N GLN A 141 1.65 -13.68 7.36
CA GLN A 141 1.74 -14.85 8.24
C GLN A 141 2.29 -14.46 9.63
N GLN A 142 3.41 -13.72 9.67
CA GLN A 142 4.01 -13.26 10.92
C GLN A 142 3.03 -12.43 11.77
N TRP A 143 2.31 -11.51 11.15
CA TRP A 143 1.32 -10.68 11.85
C TRP A 143 0.12 -11.49 12.32
N ARG A 144 -0.38 -12.47 11.53
CA ARG A 144 -1.47 -13.37 11.96
C ARG A 144 -1.06 -14.20 13.15
N ASP A 145 0.06 -14.92 13.04
CA ASP A 145 0.54 -15.81 14.09
C ASP A 145 0.80 -15.03 15.40
N TRP A 146 1.38 -13.84 15.30
CA TRP A 146 1.61 -12.97 16.44
C TRP A 146 0.30 -12.42 17.03
N ALA A 147 -0.62 -11.94 16.20
CA ALA A 147 -1.88 -11.35 16.65
C ALA A 147 -2.75 -12.39 17.35
N ASP A 148 -2.86 -13.58 16.78
CA ASP A 148 -3.58 -14.72 17.36
C ASP A 148 -2.95 -15.13 18.71
N GLY A 149 -1.62 -15.19 18.79
CA GLY A 149 -0.90 -15.53 20.01
C GLY A 149 -0.97 -14.47 21.12
N GLN A 150 -1.22 -13.20 20.78
CA GLN A 150 -1.30 -12.09 21.73
C GLN A 150 -2.73 -11.63 22.04
N GLY A 151 -3.74 -12.12 21.30
CA GLY A 151 -5.11 -11.64 21.40
C GLY A 151 -5.28 -10.21 20.89
N VAL A 152 -4.51 -9.83 19.85
CA VAL A 152 -4.55 -8.51 19.22
C VAL A 152 -5.48 -8.56 18.01
N GLU A 153 -6.31 -7.53 17.81
CA GLU A 153 -7.15 -7.48 16.61
C GLU A 153 -6.31 -7.19 15.37
N LEU A 154 -6.55 -7.93 14.28
CA LEU A 154 -5.82 -7.76 13.02
C LEU A 154 -6.79 -7.64 11.84
N VAL A 155 -6.57 -6.61 11.02
CA VAL A 155 -7.25 -6.39 9.75
C VAL A 155 -6.21 -6.27 8.65
N ILE A 156 -6.38 -7.01 7.55
CA ILE A 156 -5.44 -7.02 6.44
C ILE A 156 -6.08 -6.39 5.20
N LEU A 157 -5.41 -5.38 4.65
CA LEU A 157 -5.82 -4.69 3.44
C LEU A 157 -4.86 -5.05 2.29
N ARG A 158 -5.33 -5.84 1.33
CA ARG A 158 -4.56 -6.19 0.12
C ARG A 158 -4.82 -5.14 -0.95
N LEU A 159 -3.80 -4.30 -1.18
CA LEU A 159 -3.90 -3.18 -2.12
C LEU A 159 -3.32 -3.53 -3.51
N PRO A 160 -3.85 -2.96 -4.59
CA PRO A 160 -3.24 -2.94 -5.90
C PRO A 160 -2.32 -1.71 -6.05
N GLY A 161 -2.21 -1.15 -7.27
CA GLY A 161 -1.47 0.10 -7.51
C GLY A 161 -2.15 1.31 -6.87
N ILE A 162 -1.37 2.19 -6.24
CA ILE A 162 -1.89 3.41 -5.62
C ILE A 162 -1.60 4.59 -6.57
N TYR A 163 -2.62 5.40 -6.86
CA TYR A 163 -2.47 6.65 -7.60
C TYR A 163 -3.13 7.82 -6.86
N GLY A 164 -2.82 9.04 -7.29
CA GLY A 164 -3.30 10.25 -6.65
C GLY A 164 -2.36 11.44 -6.88
N PRO A 165 -2.70 12.63 -6.36
CA PRO A 165 -1.84 13.81 -6.41
C PRO A 165 -0.41 13.48 -5.95
N GLY A 166 0.58 13.84 -6.77
CA GLY A 166 2.01 13.59 -6.48
C GLY A 166 2.49 12.14 -6.68
N ARG A 167 1.65 11.22 -7.20
CA ARG A 167 2.03 9.82 -7.46
C ARG A 167 1.64 9.30 -8.85
N LEU A 168 1.48 10.22 -9.80
CA LEU A 168 1.30 9.89 -11.21
C LEU A 168 2.64 9.51 -11.88
N PRO A 169 2.65 8.63 -12.91
CA PRO A 169 3.86 8.16 -13.59
C PRO A 169 4.49 9.19 -14.56
N LEU A 170 4.40 10.49 -14.25
CA LEU A 170 4.84 11.58 -15.13
C LEU A 170 6.32 11.47 -15.50
N ALA A 171 7.20 11.15 -14.55
CA ALA A 171 8.62 10.99 -14.81
C ALA A 171 8.92 9.83 -15.78
N ARG A 172 8.09 8.77 -15.79
CA ARG A 172 8.24 7.65 -16.72
C ARG A 172 7.75 8.01 -18.11
N LEU A 173 6.66 8.77 -18.20
CA LEU A 173 6.14 9.32 -19.46
C LEU A 173 7.14 10.29 -20.11
N GLN A 174 7.72 11.20 -19.33
CA GLN A 174 8.74 12.15 -19.80
C GLN A 174 10.00 11.46 -20.34
N LYS A 175 10.35 10.30 -19.77
CA LYS A 175 11.45 9.46 -20.27
C LYS A 175 11.10 8.64 -21.52
N GLY A 176 9.85 8.67 -21.97
CA GLY A 176 9.38 7.91 -23.13
C GLY A 176 9.53 6.40 -22.97
N LEU A 177 9.47 5.86 -21.74
CA LEU A 177 9.63 4.41 -21.56
C LEU A 177 8.46 3.66 -22.21
N PRO A 178 8.74 2.61 -23.01
CA PRO A 178 7.71 1.89 -23.73
C PRO A 178 6.78 1.11 -22.78
N MET A 179 5.60 0.79 -23.32
CA MET A 179 4.58 0.00 -22.67
C MET A 179 4.20 -1.20 -23.54
N LEU A 180 3.82 -2.30 -22.89
CA LEU A 180 3.31 -3.49 -23.59
C LEU A 180 2.03 -3.12 -24.34
N CYS A 181 1.89 -3.58 -25.58
CA CYS A 181 0.71 -3.31 -26.39
C CYS A 181 -0.57 -3.86 -25.74
N GLU A 182 -1.71 -3.22 -26.00
CA GLU A 182 -2.98 -3.50 -25.30
C GLU A 182 -3.39 -4.98 -25.38
N ALA A 183 -3.19 -5.60 -26.55
CA ALA A 183 -3.56 -7.00 -26.80
C ALA A 183 -2.78 -8.01 -25.95
N GLU A 184 -1.60 -7.64 -25.47
CA GLU A 184 -0.71 -8.49 -24.67
C GLU A 184 -0.61 -8.02 -23.20
N ALA A 185 -1.22 -6.88 -22.88
CA ALA A 185 -1.11 -6.25 -21.57
C ALA A 185 -1.92 -7.01 -20.50
N PRO A 186 -1.32 -7.36 -19.35
CA PRO A 186 -2.07 -7.95 -18.25
C PRO A 186 -3.03 -6.94 -17.62
N TRP A 187 -4.04 -7.46 -16.93
CA TRP A 187 -4.95 -6.64 -16.13
C TRP A 187 -4.20 -6.00 -14.96
N SER A 188 -4.41 -4.70 -14.80
CA SER A 188 -3.98 -3.92 -13.66
C SER A 188 -5.18 -3.44 -12.86
N ASN A 189 -4.94 -3.13 -11.60
CA ASN A 189 -5.95 -2.67 -10.67
C ASN A 189 -5.37 -1.47 -9.92
N ARG A 190 -6.24 -0.62 -9.41
CA ARG A 190 -5.81 0.64 -8.81
C ARG A 190 -6.76 1.08 -7.71
N ILE A 191 -6.28 1.98 -6.86
CA ILE A 191 -7.09 2.70 -5.88
C ILE A 191 -6.56 4.13 -5.76
N HIS A 192 -7.47 5.10 -5.73
CA HIS A 192 -7.10 6.48 -5.46
C HIS A 192 -6.70 6.63 -3.99
N ILE A 193 -5.68 7.42 -3.71
CA ILE A 193 -5.12 7.55 -2.36
C ILE A 193 -6.12 8.05 -1.32
N ASP A 194 -7.05 8.92 -1.69
CA ASP A 194 -8.04 9.43 -0.73
C ASP A 194 -9.09 8.37 -0.39
N ASP A 195 -9.47 7.52 -1.35
CA ASP A 195 -10.32 6.36 -1.10
C ASP A 195 -9.59 5.32 -0.26
N LEU A 196 -8.32 5.07 -0.55
CA LEU A 196 -7.48 4.23 0.30
C LEU A 196 -7.40 4.77 1.74
N THR A 197 -7.29 6.08 1.91
CA THR A 197 -7.28 6.72 3.24
C THR A 197 -8.62 6.49 3.95
N GLN A 198 -9.75 6.66 3.26
CA GLN A 198 -11.09 6.39 3.80
C GLN A 198 -11.24 4.91 4.20
N VAL A 199 -10.78 3.98 3.36
CA VAL A 199 -10.82 2.53 3.62
C VAL A 199 -9.97 2.16 4.82
N CYS A 200 -8.78 2.73 4.96
CA CYS A 200 -7.92 2.48 6.12
C CYS A 200 -8.59 2.92 7.43
N ARG A 201 -9.21 4.10 7.46
CA ARG A 201 -9.96 4.58 8.64
C ARG A 201 -11.16 3.69 8.93
N ALA A 202 -11.95 3.37 7.91
CA ALA A 202 -13.04 2.43 8.02
C ALA A 202 -12.59 1.06 8.58
N ALA A 203 -11.46 0.54 8.12
CA ALA A 203 -10.91 -0.71 8.60
C ALA A 203 -10.48 -0.61 10.08
N MET A 204 -9.89 0.52 10.47
CA MET A 204 -9.54 0.76 11.88
C MET A 204 -10.77 0.81 12.78
N ASP A 205 -11.83 1.51 12.36
CA ASP A 205 -12.95 1.83 13.24
C ASP A 205 -14.01 0.73 13.32
N ARG A 206 -14.24 -0.03 12.24
CA ARG A 206 -15.43 -0.90 12.12
C ARG A 206 -15.21 -2.29 11.52
N ALA A 207 -14.04 -2.59 10.95
CA ALA A 207 -13.82 -3.93 10.42
C ALA A 207 -13.93 -4.99 11.54
N PRO A 208 -14.59 -6.14 11.30
CA PRO A 208 -14.52 -7.27 12.21
C PRO A 208 -13.07 -7.75 12.38
N ASN A 209 -12.71 -8.22 13.57
CA ASN A 209 -11.41 -8.83 13.82
C ASN A 209 -11.16 -10.01 12.85
N GLY A 210 -9.92 -10.15 12.36
CA GLY A 210 -9.51 -11.21 11.42
C GLY A 210 -9.88 -10.93 9.97
N SER A 211 -10.51 -9.78 9.68
CA SER A 211 -10.97 -9.47 8.34
C SER A 211 -9.82 -9.23 7.36
N LEU A 212 -10.06 -9.67 6.13
CA LEU A 212 -9.24 -9.38 4.96
C LEU A 212 -10.12 -8.68 3.92
N TYR A 213 -9.60 -7.60 3.35
CA TYR A 213 -10.26 -6.84 2.27
C TYR A 213 -9.33 -6.58 1.09
N HIS A 214 -9.90 -6.70 -0.10
CA HIS A 214 -9.36 -6.09 -1.30
C HIS A 214 -9.72 -4.61 -1.40
N VAL A 215 -8.74 -3.77 -1.65
CA VAL A 215 -8.93 -2.32 -1.68
C VAL A 215 -8.59 -1.78 -3.07
N SER A 216 -9.52 -1.96 -4.00
CA SER A 216 -9.46 -1.43 -5.37
C SER A 216 -10.68 -0.55 -5.68
N ASP A 217 -10.61 0.22 -6.76
CA ASP A 217 -11.78 0.93 -7.31
C ASP A 217 -12.81 0.00 -7.99
N GLY A 218 -12.47 -1.28 -8.19
CA GLY A 218 -13.33 -2.28 -8.82
C GLY A 218 -13.39 -2.17 -10.35
N GLN A 219 -12.61 -1.27 -10.96
CA GLN A 219 -12.58 -1.02 -12.40
C GLN A 219 -11.21 -1.35 -12.98
N PRO A 220 -10.88 -2.66 -13.14
CA PRO A 220 -9.59 -3.05 -13.69
C PRO A 220 -9.45 -2.57 -15.14
N SER A 221 -8.26 -2.10 -15.49
CA SER A 221 -7.84 -1.84 -16.87
C SER A 221 -6.34 -2.10 -17.02
N THR A 222 -5.76 -1.89 -18.19
CA THR A 222 -4.34 -2.19 -18.39
C THR A 222 -3.43 -1.09 -17.85
N MET A 223 -2.13 -1.38 -17.77
CA MET A 223 -1.13 -0.35 -17.51
C MET A 223 -0.99 0.62 -18.69
N LEU A 224 -1.22 0.16 -19.93
CA LEU A 224 -1.19 1.02 -21.11
C LEU A 224 -2.35 2.03 -21.07
N ASP A 225 -3.59 1.58 -20.83
CA ASP A 225 -4.76 2.47 -20.64
C ASP A 225 -4.49 3.54 -19.58
N TYR A 226 -3.93 3.15 -18.42
CA TYR A 226 -3.56 4.10 -17.37
C TYR A 226 -2.54 5.13 -17.83
N PHE A 227 -1.46 4.70 -18.47
CA PHE A 227 -0.40 5.59 -18.94
C PHE A 227 -0.90 6.53 -20.04
N ASN A 228 -1.73 6.05 -20.95
CA ASN A 228 -2.35 6.86 -21.99
C ASN A 228 -3.20 7.97 -21.39
N ARG A 229 -4.09 7.65 -20.43
CA ARG A 229 -4.95 8.66 -19.78
C ARG A 229 -4.15 9.69 -18.99
N VAL A 230 -3.10 9.27 -18.29
CA VAL A 230 -2.20 10.22 -17.59
C VAL A 230 -1.47 11.10 -18.59
N ALA A 231 -0.98 10.55 -19.71
CA ALA A 231 -0.30 11.31 -20.75
C ALA A 231 -1.21 12.37 -21.37
N ASP A 232 -2.44 11.98 -21.74
CA ASP A 232 -3.44 12.87 -22.31
C ASP A 232 -3.75 14.05 -21.38
N LEU A 233 -3.99 13.78 -20.09
CA LEU A 233 -4.28 14.82 -19.09
C LEU A 233 -3.08 15.71 -18.78
N ALA A 234 -1.86 15.18 -18.88
CA ALA A 234 -0.63 15.94 -18.67
C ALA A 234 -0.16 16.71 -19.91
N GLY A 235 -0.80 16.54 -21.07
CA GLY A 235 -0.32 17.08 -22.34
C GLY A 235 1.01 16.47 -22.78
N LEU A 236 1.29 15.23 -22.39
CA LEU A 236 2.50 14.48 -22.74
C LEU A 236 2.23 13.49 -23.89
N PRO A 237 3.25 13.10 -24.66
CA PRO A 237 3.09 12.05 -25.66
C PRO A 237 2.72 10.73 -24.98
N ARG A 238 1.78 9.99 -25.60
CA ARG A 238 1.50 8.60 -25.22
C ARG A 238 2.75 7.74 -25.42
N PRO A 239 3.01 6.75 -24.55
CA PRO A 239 4.20 5.92 -24.66
C PRO A 239 4.17 5.06 -25.93
N GLU A 240 5.36 4.76 -26.45
CA GLU A 240 5.52 3.75 -27.51
C GLU A 240 4.99 2.39 -27.03
N GLN A 241 4.33 1.66 -27.94
CA GLN A 241 3.86 0.32 -27.69
C GLN A 241 4.83 -0.70 -28.26
N ILE A 242 5.22 -1.67 -27.43
CA ILE A 242 6.09 -2.78 -27.81
C ILE A 242 5.37 -4.10 -27.59
N SER A 243 5.75 -5.11 -28.36
CA SER A 243 5.30 -6.49 -28.16
C SER A 243 5.94 -7.12 -26.92
N ARG A 244 5.38 -8.25 -26.47
CA ARG A 244 5.93 -9.04 -25.36
C ARG A 244 7.35 -9.51 -25.64
N GLN A 245 7.61 -9.95 -26.87
CA GLN A 245 8.95 -10.38 -27.29
C GLN A 245 9.98 -9.23 -27.17
N GLN A 246 9.62 -8.02 -27.60
CA GLN A 246 10.47 -6.84 -27.45
C GLN A 246 10.65 -6.45 -25.98
N ALA A 247 9.60 -6.57 -25.18
CA ALA A 247 9.66 -6.31 -23.75
C ALA A 247 10.62 -7.28 -23.03
N GLU A 248 10.57 -8.57 -23.35
CA GLU A 248 11.47 -9.60 -22.81
C GLU A 248 12.94 -9.36 -23.20
N ALA A 249 13.19 -8.76 -24.36
CA ALA A 249 14.53 -8.42 -24.82
C ALA A 249 15.10 -7.11 -24.21
N SER A 250 14.25 -6.22 -23.70
CA SER A 250 14.66 -4.84 -23.35
C SER A 250 14.37 -4.41 -21.92
N LEU A 251 13.45 -5.07 -21.21
CA LEU A 251 13.05 -4.70 -19.85
C LEU A 251 13.83 -5.48 -18.79
N SER A 252 13.98 -4.88 -17.60
CA SER A 252 14.60 -5.55 -16.47
C SER A 252 13.74 -6.72 -15.97
N THR A 253 14.38 -7.70 -15.32
CA THR A 253 13.70 -8.85 -14.68
C THR A 253 12.60 -8.39 -13.70
N GLU A 254 12.83 -7.28 -12.99
CA GLU A 254 11.82 -6.71 -12.10
C GLU A 254 10.59 -6.22 -12.87
N MET A 255 10.77 -5.47 -13.95
CA MET A 255 9.66 -5.00 -14.78
C MET A 255 8.90 -6.17 -15.41
N LEU A 256 9.62 -7.18 -15.92
CA LEU A 256 9.03 -8.40 -16.45
C LEU A 256 8.21 -9.16 -15.39
N SER A 257 8.64 -9.14 -14.12
CA SER A 257 7.88 -9.78 -13.03
C SER A 257 6.46 -9.21 -12.86
N TYR A 258 6.25 -7.92 -13.14
CA TYR A 258 4.92 -7.31 -13.12
C TYR A 258 4.10 -7.67 -14.36
N LEU A 259 4.75 -7.85 -15.52
CA LEU A 259 4.08 -8.23 -16.77
C LEU A 259 3.61 -9.70 -16.78
N ASN A 260 4.23 -10.53 -15.95
CA ASN A 260 3.93 -11.96 -15.84
C ASN A 260 2.77 -12.31 -14.90
N GLU A 261 2.10 -11.33 -14.30
CA GLU A 261 0.99 -11.57 -13.37
C GLU A 261 -0.26 -10.77 -13.79
N SER A 262 -1.38 -11.45 -14.02
CA SER A 262 -2.65 -10.83 -14.42
C SER A 262 -3.80 -11.27 -13.51
N ARG A 263 -4.58 -10.31 -13.00
CA ARG A 263 -5.73 -10.54 -12.11
C ARG A 263 -6.67 -9.34 -12.10
N ARG A 264 -7.95 -9.57 -11.85
CA ARG A 264 -8.98 -8.54 -11.63
C ARG A 264 -9.48 -8.65 -10.21
N ILE A 265 -9.54 -7.55 -9.48
CA ILE A 265 -9.76 -7.55 -8.04
C ILE A 265 -11.19 -7.14 -7.72
N ASP A 266 -11.94 -8.06 -7.13
CA ASP A 266 -13.27 -7.80 -6.60
C ASP A 266 -13.17 -7.04 -5.28
N ASN A 267 -13.92 -5.94 -5.13
CA ASN A 267 -13.95 -5.08 -3.96
C ASN A 267 -15.30 -5.08 -3.23
N ARG A 268 -16.26 -5.93 -3.63
CA ARG A 268 -17.64 -5.92 -3.12
C ARG A 268 -17.70 -6.17 -1.61
N LYS A 269 -16.85 -7.05 -1.09
CA LYS A 269 -16.77 -7.35 0.34
C LYS A 269 -16.39 -6.10 1.14
N MET A 270 -15.34 -5.39 0.70
CA MET A 270 -14.91 -4.12 1.30
C MET A 270 -16.04 -3.09 1.29
N LEU A 271 -16.68 -2.84 0.15
CA LEU A 271 -17.76 -1.85 0.03
C LEU A 271 -18.93 -2.18 0.97
N LYS A 272 -19.33 -3.45 1.02
CA LYS A 272 -20.46 -3.93 1.82
C LYS A 272 -20.17 -3.89 3.32
N GLU A 273 -19.09 -4.51 3.77
CA GLU A 273 -18.81 -4.68 5.21
C GLU A 273 -18.28 -3.40 5.84
N LEU A 274 -17.50 -2.61 5.10
CA LEU A 274 -17.04 -1.31 5.58
C LEU A 274 -18.06 -0.20 5.33
N ALA A 275 -19.20 -0.46 4.68
CA ALA A 275 -20.22 0.55 4.39
C ALA A 275 -19.62 1.88 3.87
N ILE A 276 -18.80 1.77 2.82
CA ILE A 276 -18.16 2.91 2.16
C ILE A 276 -18.65 3.07 0.73
N GLU A 277 -18.73 4.32 0.31
CA GLU A 277 -18.82 4.71 -1.09
C GLU A 277 -17.50 5.35 -1.48
N LEU A 278 -16.89 4.86 -2.56
CA LEU A 278 -15.65 5.42 -3.09
C LEU A 278 -15.95 6.80 -3.68
N ARG A 279 -15.09 7.77 -3.37
CA ARG A 279 -15.11 9.11 -3.97
C ARG A 279 -14.73 9.04 -5.45
N TYR A 280 -13.86 8.09 -5.80
CA TYR A 280 -13.38 7.88 -7.16
C TYR A 280 -13.61 6.42 -7.60
N PRO A 281 -14.87 6.02 -7.89
CA PRO A 281 -15.23 4.66 -8.31
C PRO A 281 -14.72 4.30 -9.72
N GLY A 282 -13.92 5.17 -10.35
CA GLY A 282 -13.28 4.92 -11.63
C GLY A 282 -12.09 5.83 -11.86
N LEU A 283 -11.23 5.42 -12.79
CA LEU A 283 -9.96 6.07 -13.06
C LEU A 283 -10.12 7.53 -13.53
N ASP A 284 -11.09 7.85 -14.37
CA ASP A 284 -11.24 9.20 -14.93
C ASP A 284 -11.53 10.25 -13.85
N GLN A 285 -12.42 9.93 -12.92
CA GLN A 285 -12.78 10.82 -11.81
C GLN A 285 -11.60 11.02 -10.86
N GLY A 286 -10.89 9.93 -10.52
CA GLY A 286 -9.72 10.03 -9.65
C GLY A 286 -8.55 10.76 -10.32
N LEU A 287 -8.35 10.57 -11.63
CA LEU A 287 -7.34 11.31 -12.37
C LEU A 287 -7.67 12.80 -12.41
N ALA A 288 -8.92 13.19 -12.67
CA ALA A 288 -9.31 14.59 -12.65
C ALA A 288 -8.97 15.29 -11.31
N ALA A 289 -9.04 14.56 -10.19
CA ALA A 289 -8.66 15.05 -8.87
C ALA A 289 -7.15 15.05 -8.57
N CYS A 290 -6.30 14.51 -9.46
CA CYS A 290 -4.85 14.43 -9.25
C CYS A 290 -4.10 15.72 -9.58
N TRP A 291 -4.68 16.63 -10.35
CA TRP A 291 -4.09 17.92 -10.68
C TRP A 291 -4.66 18.99 -9.75
N PRO A 292 -3.82 19.91 -9.22
CA PRO A 292 -4.34 21.08 -8.53
C PRO A 292 -5.26 21.83 -9.48
N THR A 293 -6.48 22.16 -9.04
CA THR A 293 -7.32 23.13 -9.72
C THR A 293 -6.48 24.40 -9.90
N GLN A 294 -6.23 24.80 -11.14
CA GLN A 294 -5.72 26.13 -11.44
C GLN A 294 -6.64 27.11 -10.69
N PRO A 295 -6.12 27.98 -9.80
CA PRO A 295 -6.94 29.07 -9.30
C PRO A 295 -7.37 29.87 -10.54
N GLY A 296 -8.69 29.94 -10.75
CA GLY A 296 -9.28 30.76 -11.80
C GLY A 296 -9.08 32.25 -11.56
#